data_AF-A0A2G9TE63-F1
#
_entry.id   AF-A0A2G9TE63-F1
#
_cell.length_a   1.000
_cell.length_b   1.000
_cell.length_c   1.000
_cell.angle_alpha   90.00
_cell.angle_beta   90.00
_cell.angle_gamma   90.00
#
_symmetry.space_group_name_H-M   'P 1'
#
loop_
_entity.id
_entity.type
_entity.pdbx_description
1 polymer ?
#
loop_
_entity_poly.entity_id
_entity_poly.type
_entity_poly.pdbx_seq_one_letter_code
_entity_poly.pdbx_strand_id
1 'polypeptide(L)'
;MNIAIFVLAIAGIAVCQPPRGRGYPCGVGIPPPPPPYLRNLTEEARDEYYTIVSRRNETIAQNKQEILTWAQKYGLEAEVREFETNMTNSGNEVKQNLTNLISELSRVLEQFSAIMENENQTQMEQRMALRNLSYEYPE
;
A
#
# COMPACT_ATOMS: atom_id res chain seq x y z
N MET A 1 -9.76 -4.29 -13.30
CA MET A 1 -9.21 -3.76 -12.04
C MET A 1 -9.12 -2.26 -12.27
N ASN A 2 -10.07 -1.48 -11.75
CA ASN A 2 -10.16 -0.05 -12.02
C ASN A 2 -8.95 0.66 -11.39
N ILE A 3 -8.23 1.42 -12.21
CA ILE A 3 -7.03 2.18 -11.86
C ILE A 3 -7.40 3.37 -10.92
N ALA A 4 -8.69 3.68 -10.80
CA ALA A 4 -9.32 4.75 -10.03
C ALA A 4 -9.04 4.71 -8.54
N ILE A 5 -8.75 3.54 -7.97
CA ILE A 5 -8.69 3.44 -6.51
C ILE A 5 -7.32 3.92 -5.97
N PHE A 6 -6.26 3.93 -6.78
CA PHE A 6 -4.92 4.28 -6.28
C PHE A 6 -4.49 5.72 -6.52
N VAL A 7 -5.04 6.42 -7.52
CA VAL A 7 -4.68 7.83 -7.76
C VAL A 7 -5.35 8.79 -6.75
N LEU A 8 -6.53 8.44 -6.23
CA LEU A 8 -7.21 9.21 -5.18
C LEU A 8 -6.51 9.16 -3.81
N ALA A 9 -5.58 8.22 -3.58
CA ALA A 9 -4.81 8.18 -2.35
C ALA A 9 -3.62 9.18 -2.35
N ILE A 10 -3.18 9.65 -3.51
CA ILE A 10 -2.01 10.55 -3.64
C ILE A 10 -2.44 12.00 -3.97
N ALA A 11 -3.63 12.20 -4.55
CA ALA A 11 -4.16 13.53 -4.89
C ALA A 11 -5.11 14.15 -3.85
N GLY A 12 -5.22 13.58 -2.64
CA GLY A 12 -6.16 14.00 -1.59
C GLY A 12 -5.64 15.03 -0.57
N ILE A 13 -4.55 15.75 -0.83
CA ILE A 13 -4.01 16.77 0.11
C ILE A 13 -4.40 18.21 -0.25
N ALA A 14 -4.96 18.44 -1.44
CA ALA A 14 -5.33 19.80 -1.85
C ALA A 14 -6.85 19.94 -1.99
N VAL A 15 -7.43 20.78 -1.12
CA VAL A 15 -8.78 21.36 -1.21
C VAL A 15 -9.91 20.55 -0.53
N CYS A 16 -10.06 20.77 0.78
CA CYS A 16 -11.34 21.19 1.39
C CYS A 16 -11.08 21.76 2.81
N GLN A 17 -11.31 23.06 2.99
CA GLN A 17 -11.36 23.72 4.30
C GLN A 17 -12.67 23.38 5.05
N PRO A 18 -12.70 23.49 6.40
CA PRO A 18 -13.60 22.72 7.25
C PRO A 18 -14.90 23.46 7.64
N PRO A 19 -15.86 22.75 8.26
CA PRO A 19 -16.46 23.27 9.48
C PRO A 19 -16.45 22.24 10.63
N ARG A 20 -15.78 22.65 11.71
CA ARG A 20 -16.05 22.41 13.15
C ARG A 20 -16.66 21.05 13.53
N GLY A 21 -15.77 20.12 13.90
CA GLY A 21 -16.10 18.95 14.72
C GLY A 21 -14.82 18.30 15.23
N ARG A 22 -14.65 18.27 16.56
CA ARG A 22 -13.66 17.53 17.36
C ARG A 22 -12.54 16.84 16.57
N GLY A 23 -11.40 17.52 16.43
CA GLY A 23 -10.25 17.04 15.66
C GLY A 23 -9.75 15.68 16.15
N TYR A 24 -9.94 14.66 15.31
CA TYR A 24 -8.98 13.56 15.23
C TYR A 24 -7.75 14.11 14.49
N PRO A 25 -6.53 13.93 15.02
CA PRO A 25 -5.32 14.26 14.28
C PRO A 25 -5.28 13.40 13.00
N CYS A 26 -5.66 13.99 11.87
CA CYS A 26 -5.42 13.44 10.55
C CYS A 26 -3.90 13.43 10.35
N GLY A 27 -3.26 12.28 10.53
CA GLY A 27 -1.80 12.16 10.38
C GLY A 27 -1.19 10.89 10.95
N VAL A 28 -1.90 10.12 11.77
CA VAL A 28 -1.47 8.79 12.19
C VAL A 28 -2.34 7.79 11.44
N GLY A 29 -1.79 7.15 10.41
CA GLY A 29 -2.44 6.02 9.78
C GLY A 29 -2.86 5.02 10.87
N ILE A 30 -4.06 4.45 10.75
CA ILE A 30 -4.51 3.39 11.67
C ILE A 30 -3.40 2.33 11.67
N PRO A 31 -2.75 2.05 12.81
CA PRO A 31 -1.72 1.04 12.86
C PRO A 31 -2.31 -0.28 12.35
N PRO A 32 -1.54 -1.09 11.61
CA PRO A 32 -2.04 -2.35 11.09
C PRO A 32 -2.65 -3.16 12.25
N PRO A 33 -3.79 -3.83 12.01
CA PRO A 33 -4.42 -4.61 13.05
C PRO A 33 -3.42 -5.64 13.60
N PRO A 34 -3.44 -5.92 14.91
CA PRO A 34 -2.51 -6.88 15.50
C PRO A 34 -2.72 -8.27 14.86
N PRO A 35 -1.65 -9.09 14.77
CA PRO A 35 -1.77 -10.43 14.24
C PRO A 35 -2.86 -11.25 14.94
N PRO A 36 -3.64 -12.05 14.19
CA PRO A 36 -4.81 -12.75 14.73
C PRO A 36 -4.44 -13.78 15.81
N TYR A 37 -3.24 -14.36 15.74
CA TYR A 37 -2.75 -15.34 16.73
C TYR A 37 -2.53 -14.74 18.13
N LEU A 38 -2.56 -13.40 18.28
CA LEU A 38 -2.44 -12.76 19.60
C LEU A 38 -3.75 -12.76 20.41
N ARG A 39 -4.91 -13.08 19.80
CA ARG A 39 -6.23 -12.86 20.43
C ARG A 39 -6.46 -13.71 21.68
N ASN A 40 -5.91 -14.92 21.74
CA ASN A 40 -6.18 -15.89 22.80
C ASN A 40 -4.99 -16.09 23.75
N LEU A 41 -4.07 -15.12 23.79
CA LEU A 41 -2.86 -15.19 24.62
C LEU A 41 -3.03 -14.42 25.92
N THR A 42 -2.22 -14.79 26.93
CA THR A 42 -2.14 -14.02 28.17
C THR A 42 -1.60 -12.61 27.89
N GLU A 43 -1.77 -11.71 28.85
CA GLU A 43 -1.23 -10.36 28.74
C GLU A 43 0.30 -10.38 28.64
N GLU A 44 0.96 -11.21 29.44
CA GLU A 44 2.40 -11.37 29.45
C GLU A 44 2.93 -11.86 28.10
N ALA A 45 2.25 -12.84 27.49
CA ALA A 45 2.63 -13.36 26.18
C ALA A 45 2.52 -12.28 25.09
N ARG A 46 1.49 -11.42 25.15
CA ARG A 46 1.32 -10.29 24.23
C ARG A 46 2.35 -9.20 24.47
N ASP A 47 2.68 -8.89 25.72
CA ASP A 47 3.68 -7.88 26.07
C ASP A 47 5.09 -8.29 25.62
N GLU A 48 5.43 -9.57 25.75
CA GLU A 48 6.68 -10.12 25.19
C GLU A 48 6.73 -9.93 23.67
N TYR A 49 5.65 -10.24 22.96
CA TYR A 49 5.56 -10.02 21.51
C TYR A 49 5.76 -8.55 21.14
N TYR A 50 5.05 -7.62 21.80
CA TYR A 50 5.18 -6.18 21.53
C TYR A 50 6.57 -5.64 21.88
N THR A 51 7.20 -6.19 22.91
CA THR A 51 8.60 -5.89 23.25
C THR A 51 9.55 -6.29 22.14
N ILE A 52 9.31 -7.43 21.46
CA ILE A 52 10.12 -7.85 20.31
C ILE A 52 9.86 -6.93 19.12
N VAL A 53 8.61 -6.74 18.68
CA VAL A 53 8.33 -5.96 17.45
C VAL A 53 8.62 -4.46 17.56
N SER A 54 8.77 -3.93 18.77
CA SER A 54 9.11 -2.52 18.98
C SER A 54 10.61 -2.22 18.90
N ARG A 55 11.48 -3.25 18.80
CA ARG A 55 12.93 -3.06 18.72
C ARG A 55 13.33 -2.46 17.40
N ARG A 56 13.92 -1.25 17.46
CA ARG A 56 14.30 -0.45 16.28
C ARG A 56 15.75 -0.65 15.82
N ASN A 57 16.55 -1.34 16.61
CA ASN A 57 17.99 -1.52 16.37
C ASN A 57 18.33 -2.89 15.76
N GLU A 58 17.34 -3.76 15.59
CA GLU A 58 17.51 -5.10 15.01
C GLU A 58 17.18 -5.10 13.53
N THR A 59 17.81 -6.01 12.80
CA THR A 59 17.38 -6.34 11.44
C THR A 59 16.01 -7.03 11.49
N ILE A 60 15.24 -6.89 10.41
CA ILE A 60 13.96 -7.58 10.25
C ILE A 60 14.13 -9.11 10.41
N ALA A 61 15.24 -9.67 9.91
CA ALA A 61 15.53 -11.10 10.02
C ALA A 61 15.76 -11.54 11.48
N GLN A 62 16.50 -10.74 12.25
CA GLN A 62 16.68 -10.99 13.69
C GLN A 62 15.33 -10.92 14.42
N ASN A 63 14.55 -9.88 14.15
CA ASN A 63 13.24 -9.71 14.77
C ASN A 63 12.30 -10.90 14.50
N LYS A 64 12.25 -11.38 13.25
CA LYS A 64 11.50 -12.59 12.88
C LYS A 64 11.98 -13.83 13.61
N GLN A 65 13.29 -14.02 13.74
CA GLN A 65 13.86 -15.15 14.47
C GLN A 65 13.47 -15.11 15.96
N GLU A 66 13.43 -13.93 16.56
CA GLU A 66 12.95 -13.76 17.94
C GLU A 66 11.45 -14.03 18.08
N ILE A 67 10.63 -13.55 17.15
CA ILE A 67 9.19 -13.87 17.11
C ILE A 67 8.99 -15.38 16.97
N LEU A 68 9.76 -16.06 16.12
CA LEU A 68 9.69 -17.52 16.02
C LEU A 68 10.06 -18.19 17.34
N THR A 69 11.10 -17.71 18.02
CA THR A 69 11.53 -18.24 19.33
C THR A 69 10.45 -18.04 20.40
N TRP A 70 9.85 -16.85 20.44
CA TRP A 70 8.66 -16.56 21.25
C TRP A 70 7.48 -17.47 20.89
N ALA A 71 7.25 -17.73 19.60
CA ALA A 71 6.19 -18.62 19.15
C ALA A 71 6.39 -20.05 19.64
N GLN A 72 7.64 -20.56 19.67
CA GLN A 72 7.93 -21.91 20.21
C GLN A 72 7.58 -21.99 21.70
N LYS A 73 7.90 -20.94 22.47
CA LYS A 73 7.59 -20.85 23.91
C LYS A 73 6.09 -20.97 24.19
N TYR A 74 5.23 -20.46 23.30
CA TYR A 74 3.78 -20.46 23.46
C TYR A 74 3.04 -21.47 22.56
N GLY A 75 3.76 -22.28 21.78
CA GLY A 75 3.16 -23.29 20.90
C GLY A 75 2.42 -22.72 19.68
N LEU A 76 2.85 -21.55 19.17
CA LEU A 76 2.21 -20.80 18.07
C LEU A 76 3.02 -20.83 16.76
N GLU A 77 3.97 -21.76 16.63
CA GLU A 77 4.91 -21.75 15.50
C GLU A 77 4.21 -21.86 14.14
N ALA A 78 3.15 -22.67 14.05
CA ALA A 78 2.42 -22.88 12.81
C ALA A 78 1.69 -21.60 12.40
N GLU A 79 1.00 -20.96 13.34
CA GLU A 79 0.22 -19.75 13.13
C GLU A 79 1.10 -18.56 12.76
N VAL A 80 2.28 -18.43 13.40
CA VAL A 80 3.26 -17.39 13.06
C VAL A 80 3.81 -17.60 11.66
N ARG A 81 4.20 -18.84 11.30
CA ARG A 81 4.72 -19.13 9.94
C ARG A 81 3.67 -18.92 8.85
N GLU A 82 2.43 -19.31 9.11
CA GLU A 82 1.31 -19.06 8.20
C GLU A 82 1.09 -17.56 8.01
N PHE A 83 1.08 -16.79 9.10
CA PHE A 83 0.93 -15.35 9.05
C PHE A 83 2.07 -14.67 8.27
N GLU A 84 3.33 -15.07 8.51
CA GLU A 84 4.47 -14.55 7.76
C GLU A 84 4.37 -14.85 6.26
N THR A 85 3.95 -16.07 5.90
CA THR A 85 3.75 -16.47 4.50
C THR A 85 2.66 -15.64 3.83
N ASN A 86 1.53 -15.45 4.51
CA ASN A 86 0.44 -14.61 4.02
C ASN A 86 0.89 -13.16 3.82
N MET A 87 1.62 -12.59 4.78
CA MET A 87 2.17 -11.23 4.66
C MET A 87 3.16 -11.10 3.50
N THR A 88 4.00 -12.12 3.27
CA THR A 88 4.91 -12.14 2.11
C THR A 88 4.15 -12.20 0.80
N ASN A 89 3.11 -13.04 0.70
CA ASN A 89 2.28 -13.16 -0.50
C ASN A 89 1.55 -11.86 -0.81
N SER A 90 0.88 -11.25 0.17
CA SER A 90 0.24 -9.94 0.01
C SER A 90 1.24 -8.85 -0.40
N GLY A 91 2.44 -8.85 0.18
CA GLY A 91 3.50 -7.93 -0.22
C GLY A 91 3.96 -8.12 -1.66
N ASN A 92 4.02 -9.37 -2.15
CA ASN A 92 4.38 -9.67 -3.54
C ASN A 92 3.27 -9.25 -4.52
N GLU A 93 2.01 -9.47 -4.16
CA GLU A 93 0.86 -9.00 -4.95
C GLU A 93 0.86 -7.48 -5.08
N VAL A 94 1.08 -6.75 -3.98
CA VAL A 94 1.19 -5.28 -4.00
C VAL A 94 2.35 -4.84 -4.89
N LYS A 95 3.52 -5.49 -4.81
CA LYS A 95 4.67 -5.18 -5.67
C LYS A 95 4.33 -5.40 -7.14
N GLN A 96 3.71 -6.52 -7.50
CA GLN A 96 3.31 -6.80 -8.88
C GLN A 96 2.30 -5.76 -9.39
N ASN A 97 1.28 -5.43 -8.60
CA ASN A 97 0.28 -4.43 -8.97
C ASN A 97 0.93 -3.06 -9.17
N LEU A 98 1.87 -2.67 -8.31
CA LEU A 98 2.61 -1.42 -8.47
C LEU A 98 3.51 -1.43 -9.72
N THR A 99 4.20 -2.54 -9.99
CA THR A 99 5.00 -2.68 -11.22
C THR A 99 4.14 -2.53 -12.47
N ASN A 100 2.96 -3.16 -12.49
CA ASN A 100 2.01 -3.03 -13.60
C ASN A 100 1.54 -1.57 -13.77
N LEU A 101 1.18 -0.91 -12.66
CA LEU A 101 0.76 0.49 -12.68
C LEU A 101 1.87 1.42 -13.20
N ILE A 102 3.12 1.22 -12.77
CA ILE A 102 4.26 2.00 -13.26
C ILE A 102 4.43 1.79 -14.77
N SER A 103 4.33 0.55 -15.24
CA SER A 103 4.45 0.23 -16.66
C SER A 103 3.33 0.88 -17.49
N GLU A 104 2.10 0.87 -17.00
CA GLU A 104 0.97 1.53 -17.66
C GLU A 104 1.15 3.05 -17.67
N LEU A 105 1.58 3.64 -16.55
CA LEU A 105 1.82 5.09 -16.44
C LEU A 105 2.92 5.55 -17.40
N SER A 106 4.02 4.80 -17.52
CA SER A 106 5.06 5.07 -18.51
C SER A 106 4.52 5.07 -19.93
N ARG A 107 3.68 4.09 -20.28
CA ARG A 107 3.05 4.00 -21.61
C ARG A 107 2.11 5.17 -21.89
N VAL A 108 1.28 5.54 -20.90
CA VAL A 108 0.37 6.70 -21.00
C VAL A 108 1.17 7.99 -21.18
N LEU A 109 2.27 8.17 -20.45
CA LEU A 109 3.13 9.33 -20.58
C LEU A 109 3.73 9.45 -21.98
N GLU A 110 4.22 8.34 -22.55
CA GLU A 110 4.74 8.31 -23.94
C GLU A 110 3.66 8.69 -24.96
N GLN A 111 2.46 8.10 -24.86
CA GLN A 111 1.33 8.43 -25.75
C GLN A 111 0.88 9.89 -25.60
N PHE A 112 0.82 10.39 -24.37
CA PHE A 112 0.50 11.78 -24.08
C PHE A 112 1.51 12.73 -24.72
N SER A 113 2.81 12.50 -24.53
CA SER A 113 3.86 13.33 -25.14
C SER A 113 3.79 13.31 -26.66
N ALA A 114 3.58 12.14 -27.28
CA ALA A 114 3.43 12.03 -28.73
C ALA A 114 2.23 12.84 -29.25
N ILE A 115 1.12 12.89 -28.51
CA ILE A 115 -0.03 13.74 -28.85
C ILE A 115 0.32 15.22 -28.68
N MET A 116 1.06 15.61 -27.64
CA MET A 116 1.41 17.01 -27.40
C MET A 116 2.44 17.56 -28.40
N GLU A 117 3.39 16.72 -28.82
CA GLU A 117 4.50 17.07 -29.72
C GLU A 117 4.15 16.99 -31.21
N ASN A 118 3.00 16.41 -31.56
CA ASN A 118 2.55 16.36 -32.96
C ASN A 118 2.04 17.73 -33.43
N GLU A 119 2.89 18.48 -34.13
CA GLU A 119 2.57 19.78 -34.72
C GLU A 119 1.73 19.72 -36.00
N ASN A 120 1.52 18.53 -36.58
CA ASN A 120 0.77 18.35 -37.83
C ASN A 120 -0.76 18.23 -37.63
N GLN A 121 -1.24 18.36 -36.38
CA GLN A 121 -2.67 18.28 -36.04
C GLN A 121 -3.22 19.66 -35.62
N THR A 122 -4.52 19.84 -35.75
CA THR A 122 -5.25 20.99 -35.20
C THR A 122 -5.50 20.84 -33.69
N GLN A 123 -5.79 21.94 -33.00
CA GLN A 123 -6.16 21.91 -31.58
C GLN A 123 -7.39 21.01 -31.29
N MET A 124 -8.33 20.92 -32.24
CA MET A 124 -9.50 20.06 -32.10
C MET A 124 -9.10 18.58 -32.17
N GLU A 125 -8.23 18.21 -33.12
CA GLU A 125 -7.71 16.85 -33.25
C GLU A 125 -6.89 16.43 -32.04
N GLN A 126 -6.03 17.32 -31.52
CA GLN A 126 -5.28 17.07 -30.28
C GLN A 126 -6.21 16.81 -29.09
N ARG A 127 -7.28 17.61 -28.94
CA ARG A 127 -8.27 17.42 -27.88
C ARG A 127 -9.01 16.08 -28.00
N MET A 128 -9.33 15.66 -29.23
CA MET A 128 -9.94 14.37 -29.49
C MET A 128 -8.97 13.21 -29.20
N ALA A 129 -7.69 13.35 -29.55
CA ALA A 129 -6.66 12.36 -29.26
C ALA A 129 -6.46 12.17 -27.75
N LEU A 130 -6.37 13.27 -26.99
CA LEU A 130 -6.31 13.22 -25.51
C LEU A 130 -7.55 12.57 -24.90
N ARG A 131 -8.75 12.87 -25.44
CA ARG A 131 -9.99 12.24 -25.01
C ARG A 131 -9.99 10.74 -25.27
N ASN A 132 -9.51 10.30 -26.44
CA ASN A 132 -9.39 8.88 -26.77
C ASN A 132 -8.39 8.19 -25.84
N LEU A 133 -7.26 8.82 -25.54
CA LEU A 133 -6.30 8.30 -24.57
C LEU A 133 -6.96 8.07 -23.20
N SER A 134 -7.80 9.00 -22.73
CA SER A 134 -8.53 8.81 -21.46
C SER A 134 -9.53 7.65 -21.48
N TYR A 135 -10.04 7.25 -22.65
CA TYR A 135 -10.91 6.08 -22.79
C TYR A 135 -10.14 4.77 -22.80
N GLU A 136 -8.90 4.76 -23.29
CA GLU A 136 -8.01 3.60 -23.24
C GLU A 136 -7.53 3.28 -21.82
N TYR A 137 -7.42 4.30 -20.98
CA TYR A 137 -6.98 4.19 -19.58
C TYR A 137 -8.02 4.83 -18.66
N PRO A 138 -9.17 4.16 -18.46
CA PRO A 138 -10.21 4.68 -17.60
C PRO A 138 -9.73 4.74 -16.15
N GLU A 139 -10.30 5.70 -15.39
CA GLU A 139 -10.26 5.68 -13.93
C GLU A 139 -10.94 4.38 -13.43
#